data_AF-A0A971PCQ2-F1
#
_entry.id   AF-A0A971PCQ2-F1
#
_cell.length_a   1.000
_cell.length_b   1.000
_cell.length_c   1.000
_cell.angle_alpha   90.00
_cell.angle_beta   90.00
_cell.angle_gamma   90.00
#
_symmetry.space_group_name_H-M   'P 1'
#
loop_
_entity.id
_entity.type
_entity.pdbx_description
1 polymer ?
#
loop_
_entity_poly.entity_id
_entity_poly.type
_entity_poly.pdbx_seq_one_letter_code
_entity_poly.pdbx_strand_id
1 'polypeptide(L)' 'MTDEEIIIALQENTRRIEGLKGLHVAVITKTIEDYEDAEVDEHFINAQKVQLQKVNALIKDLEGRNRRLLKRLGLPLTEN' A
#
# COMPACT_ATOMS: atom_id res chain seq x y z
N MET A 1 -11.84 -6.63 -20.69
CA MET A 1 -11.65 -7.44 -19.48
C MET A 1 -12.93 -8.21 -19.25
N THR A 2 -12.85 -9.53 -19.19
CA THR A 2 -13.94 -10.39 -18.70
C THR A 2 -14.08 -10.23 -17.18
N ASP A 3 -15.21 -10.68 -16.63
CA ASP A 3 -15.41 -10.67 -15.17
C ASP A 3 -14.35 -11.51 -14.44
N GLU A 4 -13.92 -12.63 -15.05
CA GLU A 4 -12.85 -13.48 -14.53
C GLU A 4 -11.50 -12.74 -14.48
N GLU A 5 -11.13 -12.01 -15.54
CA GLU A 5 -9.92 -11.16 -15.55
C GLU A 5 -10.00 -10.05 -14.50
N ILE A 6 -11.20 -9.51 -14.23
CA ILE A 6 -11.40 -8.51 -13.17
C ILE A 6 -11.20 -9.13 -11.79
N ILE A 7 -11.74 -10.33 -11.54
CA ILE A 7 -11.60 -11.04 -10.27
C ILE A 7 -10.12 -11.35 -9.98
N ILE A 8 -9.38 -11.84 -10.98
CA ILE A 8 -7.94 -12.11 -10.85
C ILE A 8 -7.19 -10.82 -10.49
N ALA A 9 -7.44 -9.72 -11.22
CA ALA A 9 -6.80 -8.44 -10.93
C ALA A 9 -7.12 -7.91 -9.53
N LEU A 10 -8.36 -8.11 -9.05
CA LEU A 10 -8.75 -7.77 -7.68
C LEU A 10 -7.97 -8.58 -6.65
N GLN A 11 -7.86 -9.89 -6.83
CA GLN A 11 -7.11 -10.77 -5.93
C GLN A 11 -5.62 -10.40 -5.85
N GLU A 12 -5.00 -10.13 -7.01
CA GLU A 12 -3.60 -9.71 -7.08
C GLU A 12 -3.36 -8.36 -6.39
N ASN A 13 -4.21 -7.37 -6.66
CA ASN A 13 -4.12 -6.07 -6.02
C ASN A 13 -4.32 -6.18 -4.50
N THR A 14 -5.29 -6.97 -4.04
CA THR A 14 -5.56 -7.18 -2.61
C THR A 14 -4.36 -7.84 -1.92
N ARG A 15 -3.81 -8.93 -2.48
CA ARG A 15 -2.62 -9.59 -1.93
C ARG A 15 -1.44 -8.61 -1.84
N ARG A 16 -1.26 -7.76 -2.86
CA ARG A 16 -0.22 -6.74 -2.86
C ARG A 16 -0.45 -5.67 -1.80
N ILE A 17 -1.68 -5.19 -1.64
CA ILE A 17 -2.05 -4.23 -0.58
C ILE A 17 -1.75 -4.83 0.80
N GLU A 18 -2.15 -6.07 1.05
CA GLU A 18 -1.89 -6.77 2.30
C GLU A 18 -0.39 -6.87 2.60
N GLY A 19 0.44 -7.26 1.62
CA GLY A 19 1.89 -7.32 1.80
C GLY A 19 2.54 -5.94 2.05
N LEU A 20 2.02 -4.88 1.42
CA LEU A 20 2.50 -3.52 1.64
C LEU A 20 2.12 -3.00 3.03
N LYS A 21 0.85 -3.17 3.44
CA LYS A 21 0.37 -2.72 4.78
C LYS A 21 0.94 -3.57 5.91
N GLY A 22 0.94 -4.89 5.76
CA GLY A 22 1.29 -5.83 6.82
C GLY A 22 2.78 -5.97 7.09
N LEU A 23 3.63 -5.71 6.09
CA LEU A 23 5.09 -5.82 6.24
C LEU A 23 5.81 -4.51 5.95
N HIS A 24 5.63 -3.93 4.77
CA HIS A 24 6.50 -2.84 4.31
C HIS A 24 6.28 -1.56 5.12
N VAL A 25 5.02 -1.18 5.37
CA VAL A 25 4.69 -0.02 6.22
C VAL A 25 5.23 -0.22 7.63
N ALA A 26 5.04 -1.40 8.23
CA ALA A 26 5.51 -1.70 9.58
C ALA A 26 7.03 -1.64 9.68
N VAL A 27 7.76 -2.26 8.75
CA VAL A 27 9.22 -2.25 8.73
C VAL A 27 9.78 -0.85 8.57
N ILE A 28 9.30 -0.08 7.58
CA ILE A 28 9.80 1.28 7.35
C ILE A 28 9.51 2.18 8.54
N THR A 29 8.32 2.08 9.14
CA THR A 29 7.96 2.86 10.33
C THR A 29 8.89 2.51 11.49
N LYS A 30 9.13 1.22 11.72
CA LYS A 30 10.04 0.79 12.78
C LYS A 30 11.48 1.24 12.53
N THR A 31 11.95 1.20 11.29
CA THR A 31 13.28 1.71 10.92
C THR A 31 13.40 3.22 11.16
N ILE A 32 12.36 4.00 10.91
CA ILE A 32 12.35 5.44 11.23
C ILE A 32 12.50 5.64 12.73
N GLU A 33 11.71 4.92 13.55
CA GLU A 33 11.80 4.98 15.01
C GLU A 33 13.20 4.60 15.50
N ASP A 34 13.75 3.49 15.00
CA ASP A 34 15.08 3.01 15.40
C ASP A 34 16.19 4.00 15.00
N TYR A 35 16.04 4.72 13.88
CA TYR A 35 16.97 5.76 13.46
C TYR A 35 16.85 7.03 14.30
N GLU A 36 15.63 7.42 14.67
CA GLU A 36 15.37 8.54 15.57
C GLU A 36 15.95 8.26 16.97
N ASP A 37 15.75 7.05 17.51
CA ASP A 37 16.29 6.61 18.81
C ASP A 37 17.82 6.53 18.83
N ALA A 38 18.44 6.16 17.69
CA ALA A 38 19.89 6.07 17.55
C ALA A 38 20.56 7.39 17.14
N GLU A 39 19.80 8.49 17.07
CA GLU A 39 20.27 9.81 16.62
C GLU A 39 21.01 9.75 15.26
N VAL A 40 20.52 8.88 14.36
CA VAL A 40 21.05 8.76 13.00
C VAL A 40 20.83 10.07 12.25
N ASP A 41 21.75 10.41 11.35
CA ASP A 41 21.68 11.62 10.54
C ASP A 41 20.31 11.77 9.84
N GLU A 42 19.78 12.99 9.92
CA GLU A 42 18.44 13.34 9.45
C GLU A 42 18.22 13.01 7.97
N HIS A 43 19.28 13.03 7.15
CA HIS A 43 19.20 12.63 5.74
C HIS A 43 18.67 11.20 5.57
N PHE A 44 19.11 10.25 6.42
CA PHE A 44 18.67 8.86 6.35
C PHE A 44 17.24 8.68 6.86
N ILE A 45 16.88 9.39 7.94
CA ILE A 45 15.50 9.40 8.46
C ILE A 45 14.54 9.94 7.37
N ASN A 46 14.91 11.05 6.73
CA ASN A 46 14.13 11.65 5.65
C ASN A 46 14.00 10.72 4.44
N ALA A 47 15.05 9.98 4.09
CA ALA A 47 14.98 8.96 3.04
C ALA A 47 13.94 7.87 3.35
N GLN A 48 13.87 7.39 4.60
CA GLN A 48 12.87 6.42 5.02
C GLN A 48 11.45 7.02 5.03
N LYS A 49 11.27 8.26 5.48
CA LYS A 49 9.99 8.98 5.41
C LYS A 49 9.48 9.11 3.96
N VAL A 50 10.37 9.44 3.02
CA VAL A 50 10.03 9.48 1.58
C VAL A 50 9.66 8.09 1.06
N GLN A 51 10.35 7.04 1.48
CA GLN A 51 10.02 5.67 1.10
C GLN A 51 8.62 5.28 1.62
N LEU A 52 8.29 5.61 2.88
CA LEU A 52 6.97 5.37 3.46
C LEU A 52 5.86 6.08 2.67
N GLN A 53 6.09 7.35 2.30
CA GLN A 53 5.15 8.10 1.46
C GLN A 53 4.90 7.43 0.10
N LYS A 54 5.95 6.90 -0.54
CA LYS A 54 5.82 6.17 -1.82
C LYS A 54 5.02 4.88 -1.67
N VAL A 55 5.26 4.12 -0.61
CA VAL A 55 4.50 2.90 -0.30
C VAL A 55 3.02 3.22 -0.08
N ASN A 56 2.72 4.24 0.72
CA ASN A 56 1.35 4.68 0.97
C ASN A 56 0.64 5.18 -0.29
N ALA A 57 1.35 5.90 -1.17
CA ALA A 57 0.81 6.34 -2.45
C ALA A 57 0.46 5.14 -3.36
N LEU A 58 1.32 4.13 -3.41
CA LEU A 58 1.05 2.90 -4.17
C LEU A 58 -0.16 2.13 -3.62
N ILE A 59 -0.28 2.00 -2.29
CA ILE A 59 -1.45 1.39 -1.65
C ILE A 59 -2.72 2.11 -2.10
N LYS A 60 -2.74 3.45 -2.01
CA LYS A 60 -3.91 4.26 -2.38
C LYS A 60 -4.29 4.10 -3.86
N ASP A 61 -3.30 3.99 -4.75
CA ASP A 61 -3.56 3.74 -6.18
C ASP A 61 -4.17 2.34 -6.40
N LEU A 62 -3.63 1.29 -5.76
CA LEU A 62 -4.18 -0.07 -5.84
C LEU A 62 -5.61 -0.14 -5.30
N GLU A 63 -5.88 0.50 -4.17
CA GLU A 63 -7.25 0.60 -3.62
C GLU A 63 -8.18 1.35 -4.57
N GLY A 64 -7.70 2.44 -5.18
CA GLY A 64 -8.42 3.18 -6.21
C GLY A 64 -8.73 2.32 -7.45
N ARG A 65 -7.80 1.48 -7.88
CA ARG A 65 -8.01 0.50 -8.96
C ARG A 65 -9.05 -0.53 -8.57
N ASN A 66 -8.95 -1.10 -7.37
CA ASN A 66 -9.93 -2.07 -6.86
C ASN A 66 -11.34 -1.49 -6.83
N ARG A 67 -11.51 -0.26 -6.34
CA ARG A 67 -12.82 0.42 -6.38
C ARG A 67 -13.37 0.54 -7.80
N ARG A 68 -12.54 0.91 -8.79
CA ARG A 68 -12.96 0.98 -10.20
C ARG A 68 -13.36 -0.39 -10.76
N LEU A 69 -12.65 -1.45 -10.38
CA LEU A 69 -12.92 -2.82 -10.81
C LEU A 69 -14.21 -3.38 -10.19
N LEU A 70 -14.40 -3.20 -8.87
CA LEU A 70 -15.65 -3.58 -8.19
C LEU A 70 -16.87 -2.88 -8.79
N LYS A 71 -16.75 -1.58 -9.08
CA LYS A 71 -17.83 -0.83 -9.77
C LYS A 71 -18.17 -1.42 -11.14
N ARG A 72 -17.20 -1.93 -11.89
CA ARG A 72 -17.44 -2.59 -13.19
C ARG A 72 -18.18 -3.92 -13.05
N LEU A 73 -17.95 -4.66 -11.96
CA LEU A 73 -18.69 -5.88 -11.63
C LEU A 73 -20.08 -5.62 -11.04
N GLY A 74 -20.49 -4.36 -10.85
CA GLY A 74 -21.73 -4.02 -10.16
C GLY A 74 -21.73 -4.37 -8.67
N LEU A 75 -20.55 -4.62 -8.08
CA LEU A 75 -20.40 -4.97 -6.68
C LEU A 75 -20.30 -3.73 -5.79
N PRO A 76 -20.77 -3.80 -4.54
CA PRO A 76 -20.69 -2.69 -3.60
C PRO A 76 -19.22 -2.31 -3.32
N LEU A 77 -18.98 -1.01 -3.22
CA LEU A 77 -17.71 -0.46 -2.77
C LEU A 77 -17.74 -0.45 -1.24
N THR A 78 -17.23 -1.49 -0.60
CA THR A 78 -17.07 -1.48 0.87
C THR A 78 -15.99 -0.46 1.23
N GLU A 79 -16.37 0.60 1.93
CA GLU A 79 -15.43 1.49 2.62
C GLU A 79 -14.91 0.76 3.85
N ASN A 80 -13.64 0.34 3.81
CA ASN A 80 -12.91 -0.08 5.01
C ASN A 80 -11.84 0.97 5.31
#